data_AF-A0A8H5J960-F1
#
_entry.id   AF-A0A8H5J960-F1
#
_cell.length_a   1.000
_cell.length_b   1.000
_cell.length_c   1.000
_cell.angle_alpha   90.00
_cell.angle_beta   90.00
_cell.angle_gamma   90.00
#
_symmetry.space_group_name_H-M   'P 1'
#
loop_
_entity.id
_entity.type
_entity.pdbx_description
1 polymer ?
#
loop_
_entity_poly.entity_id
_entity_poly.type
_entity_poly.pdbx_seq_one_letter_code
_entity_poly.pdbx_strand_id
1 'polypeptide(L)'
;MDFDSPKNTKSYSDALKVDPNSIIATSIDAVPVTVERKPYQPGVDKPRLAHAGVARANLAATHERPEGTTENDWARRHQDQTVLQQHCDFFDKDHDGVIWPLDTFRGFYQLGYGIILSFISVVVIHGNFSYPTQTSLLPDPFFRINIDNIHKDKHGSDTGTYDTEGRFIPQKFEDMFSKYAEGRDYLTIWDVSNLLKGQRLIADPVGWGGAFFEWLATYILLWPDDGRMMKEDIRGIYDGSLFYKVAARRASK
;
A
#
# COMPACT_ATOMS: atom_id res chain seq x y z
N MET A 1 20.15 -23.66 32.02
CA MET A 1 20.56 -22.29 31.68
C MET A 1 19.47 -21.39 32.24
N ASP A 2 19.79 -20.65 33.29
CA ASP A 2 18.85 -19.68 33.89
C ASP A 2 18.61 -18.53 32.92
N PHE A 3 17.34 -18.27 32.61
CA PHE A 3 16.91 -17.16 31.76
C PHE A 3 16.72 -15.84 32.55
N ASP A 4 17.04 -15.83 33.85
CA ASP A 4 16.85 -14.68 34.77
C ASP A 4 18.15 -13.96 35.16
N SER A 5 19.12 -13.82 34.25
CA SER A 5 20.33 -13.00 34.50
C SER A 5 20.11 -11.55 34.01
N PRO A 6 19.99 -10.55 34.90
CA PRO A 6 19.63 -9.18 34.54
C PRO A 6 20.86 -8.31 34.17
N LYS A 7 21.81 -8.85 33.40
CA LYS A 7 23.07 -8.16 33.08
C LYS A 7 23.20 -7.62 31.65
N ASN A 8 22.12 -7.50 30.89
CA ASN A 8 22.21 -6.77 29.61
C ASN A 8 20.89 -6.15 29.12
N THR A 9 20.18 -5.42 29.98
CA THR A 9 19.12 -4.53 29.53
C THR A 9 19.70 -3.12 29.35
N LYS A 10 20.30 -2.85 28.18
CA LYS A 10 20.29 -1.46 27.70
C LYS A 10 18.83 -1.05 27.64
N SER A 11 18.45 0.00 28.34
CA SER A 11 17.07 0.50 28.31
C SER A 11 16.69 0.80 26.86
N TYR A 12 15.41 0.61 26.49
CA TYR A 12 14.91 1.03 25.17
C TYR A 12 15.20 2.54 24.93
N SER A 13 15.31 3.33 26.00
CA SER A 13 15.75 4.73 25.96
C SER A 13 17.23 4.92 25.63
N ASP A 14 18.09 3.93 25.88
CA ASP A 14 19.51 3.97 25.49
C ASP A 14 19.72 3.60 24.02
N ALA A 15 18.83 2.79 23.43
CA ALA A 15 18.82 2.50 21.99
C ALA A 15 18.38 3.73 21.15
N LEU A 16 17.66 4.67 21.76
CA LEU A 16 17.26 5.95 21.17
C LEU A 16 18.35 7.04 21.27
N LYS A 17 19.49 6.77 21.92
CA LYS A 17 20.68 7.65 21.91
C LYS A 17 21.47 7.56 20.61
N VAL A 18 20.80 7.30 19.48
CA VAL A 18 21.39 7.60 18.18
C VAL A 18 21.42 9.12 18.11
N ASP A 19 22.60 9.70 17.90
CA ASP A 19 22.71 11.15 17.69
C ASP A 19 21.70 11.54 16.60
N PRO A 20 20.72 12.40 16.90
CA PRO A 20 19.74 12.84 15.93
C PRO A 20 20.43 13.47 14.70
N ASN A 21 21.63 14.01 14.87
CA ASN A 21 22.49 14.56 13.82
C ASN A 21 23.48 13.56 13.21
N SER A 22 23.42 12.28 13.58
CA SER A 22 24.26 11.26 12.93
C SER A 22 23.84 11.13 11.46
N ILE A 23 24.70 11.62 10.58
CA ILE A 23 24.50 11.53 9.14
C ILE A 23 24.58 10.04 8.77
N ILE A 24 23.42 9.42 8.53
CA ILE A 24 23.35 8.08 7.96
C ILE A 24 23.66 8.22 6.48
N ALA A 25 24.75 7.61 6.01
CA ALA A 25 25.07 7.59 4.59
C ALA A 25 24.02 6.76 3.82
N THR A 26 23.13 7.43 3.10
CA THR A 26 22.10 6.79 2.24
C THR A 26 22.46 6.81 0.75
N SER A 27 23.55 7.48 0.38
CA SER A 27 23.99 7.66 -1.00
C SER A 27 25.51 7.62 -1.08
N ILE A 28 26.03 7.11 -2.20
CA ILE A 28 27.45 7.04 -2.52
C ILE A 28 27.63 7.62 -3.93
N ASP A 29 28.44 8.67 -4.08
CA ASP A 29 28.61 9.37 -5.38
C ASP A 29 29.12 8.45 -6.50
N ALA A 30 29.98 7.47 -6.15
CA ALA A 30 30.47 6.46 -7.09
C ALA A 30 29.41 5.41 -7.50
N VAL A 31 28.22 5.43 -6.87
CA VAL A 31 27.12 4.50 -7.14
C VAL A 31 25.86 5.31 -7.48
N PRO A 32 25.70 5.75 -8.76
CA PRO A 32 24.72 6.77 -9.16
C PRO A 32 23.28 6.48 -8.71
N VAL A 33 22.83 5.23 -8.79
CA VAL A 33 21.46 4.85 -8.41
C VAL A 33 21.10 5.20 -6.95
N THR A 34 22.09 5.22 -6.05
CA THR A 34 21.88 5.58 -4.64
C THR A 34 21.74 7.09 -4.42
N VAL A 35 22.25 7.91 -5.35
CA VAL A 35 22.11 9.37 -5.38
C VAL A 35 20.82 9.77 -6.08
N GLU A 36 20.45 9.06 -7.16
CA GLU A 36 19.22 9.29 -7.91
C GLU A 36 17.97 8.93 -7.09
N ARG A 37 18.01 7.79 -6.39
CA ARG A 37 16.86 7.24 -5.66
C ARG A 37 17.03 7.36 -4.15
N LYS A 38 17.12 8.59 -3.67
CA LYS A 38 17.29 8.87 -2.23
C LYS A 38 16.07 8.39 -1.44
N PRO A 39 16.27 7.58 -0.38
CA PRO A 39 15.18 7.21 0.51
C PRO A 39 14.66 8.44 1.25
N TYR A 40 13.40 8.38 1.67
CA TYR A 40 12.83 9.38 2.54
C TYR A 40 13.57 9.41 3.87
N GLN A 41 13.88 10.60 4.38
CA GLN A 41 14.51 10.77 5.70
C GLN A 41 13.57 11.61 6.56
N PRO A 42 12.96 11.03 7.61
CA PRO A 42 12.13 11.81 8.52
C PRO A 42 12.97 12.89 9.20
N GLY A 43 12.43 14.12 9.25
CA GLY A 43 13.09 15.24 9.92
C GLY A 43 13.36 14.92 11.40
N VAL A 44 14.54 15.31 11.86
CA VAL A 44 15.12 14.86 13.13
C VAL A 44 14.48 15.51 14.37
N ASP A 45 14.26 16.83 14.33
CA ASP A 45 13.87 17.58 15.54
C ASP A 45 12.37 17.52 15.85
N LYS A 46 11.53 17.30 14.83
CA LYS A 46 10.06 17.20 14.91
C LYS A 46 9.51 16.35 13.77
N PRO A 47 9.74 15.02 13.76
CA PRO A 47 9.23 14.18 12.70
C PRO A 47 7.69 14.22 12.73
N ARG A 48 7.05 14.83 11.72
CA ARG A 48 5.59 14.76 11.54
C ARG A 48 5.14 13.29 11.46
N LEU A 49 6.00 12.44 10.92
CA LEU A 49 5.82 10.99 10.80
C LEU A 49 6.91 10.28 11.62
N ALA A 50 6.72 10.20 12.94
CA ALA A 50 7.63 9.48 13.82
C ALA A 50 7.66 7.98 13.49
N HIS A 51 8.84 7.36 13.59
CA HIS A 51 9.04 5.93 13.37
C HIS A 51 8.50 5.43 12.02
N ALA A 52 8.78 6.14 10.92
CA ALA A 52 8.25 5.82 9.59
C ALA A 52 8.57 4.37 9.14
N GLY A 53 9.69 3.80 9.60
CA GLY A 53 10.07 2.41 9.30
C GLY A 53 9.28 1.33 10.05
N VAL A 54 8.52 1.69 11.08
CA VAL A 54 7.64 0.76 11.80
C VAL A 54 6.33 0.64 11.02
N ALA A 55 5.86 -0.58 10.78
CA ALA A 55 4.56 -0.79 10.13
C ALA A 55 3.40 -0.36 11.04
N ARG A 56 2.34 0.20 10.46
CA ARG A 56 1.11 0.65 11.10
C ARG A 56 0.02 -0.37 10.78
N ALA A 57 -0.55 -0.98 11.82
CA ALA A 57 -1.53 -2.05 11.65
C ALA A 57 -2.73 -1.58 10.83
N ASN A 58 -3.35 -0.46 11.23
CA ASN A 58 -4.65 0.00 10.75
C ASN A 58 -4.66 1.47 10.29
N LEU A 59 -3.48 2.08 10.07
CA LEU A 59 -3.36 3.48 9.65
C LEU A 59 -2.42 3.63 8.45
N ALA A 60 -2.94 4.15 7.33
CA ALA A 60 -2.13 4.60 6.20
C ALA A 60 -1.50 5.98 6.48
N ALA A 61 -0.58 6.04 7.45
CA ALA A 61 0.06 7.26 7.92
C ALA A 61 1.15 7.77 6.96
N THR A 62 1.13 9.06 6.61
CA THR A 62 2.13 9.71 5.75
C THR A 62 2.70 10.98 6.39
N HIS A 63 3.68 11.61 5.77
CA HIS A 63 4.25 12.87 6.25
C HIS A 63 3.19 13.98 6.37
N GLU A 64 2.29 14.09 5.38
CA GLU A 64 1.23 15.08 5.36
C GLU A 64 0.01 14.68 6.20
N ARG A 65 -0.24 13.37 6.35
CA ARG A 65 -1.35 12.78 7.11
C ARG A 65 -0.83 11.74 8.12
N PRO A 66 -0.18 12.15 9.21
CA PRO A 66 0.41 11.20 10.17
C PRO A 66 -0.63 10.35 10.90
N GLU A 67 -1.87 10.82 10.99
CA GLU A 67 -3.00 10.08 11.56
C GLU A 67 -3.79 9.29 10.50
N GLY A 68 -3.30 9.21 9.27
CA GLY A 68 -4.00 8.58 8.15
C GLY A 68 -5.30 9.28 7.77
N THR A 69 -6.27 8.51 7.26
CA THR A 69 -7.62 9.00 6.97
C THR A 69 -8.39 9.24 8.28
N THR A 70 -8.83 10.47 8.51
CA THR A 70 -9.64 10.84 9.68
C THR A 70 -11.08 11.20 9.33
N GLU A 71 -11.38 11.36 8.04
CA GLU A 71 -12.73 11.71 7.60
C GLU A 71 -13.73 10.59 7.95
N ASN A 72 -14.92 10.97 8.43
CA ASN A 72 -16.00 10.06 8.82
C ASN A 72 -15.55 8.97 9.81
N ASP A 73 -14.69 9.32 10.78
CA ASP A 73 -14.15 8.39 11.78
C ASP A 73 -13.49 7.13 11.18
N TRP A 74 -12.83 7.25 10.01
CA TRP A 74 -12.29 6.10 9.28
C TRP A 74 -11.44 5.17 10.15
N ALA A 75 -10.42 5.70 10.83
CA ALA A 75 -9.54 4.92 11.70
C ALA A 75 -10.29 4.14 12.80
N ARG A 76 -11.33 4.74 13.39
CA ARG A 76 -12.14 4.10 14.43
C ARG A 76 -13.03 2.99 13.86
N ARG A 77 -13.64 3.22 12.69
CA ARG A 77 -14.51 2.23 12.05
C ARG A 77 -13.76 1.00 11.56
N HIS A 78 -12.47 1.16 11.23
CA HIS A 78 -11.62 0.07 10.76
C HIS A 78 -10.50 -0.29 11.75
N GLN A 79 -10.72 -0.03 13.05
CA GLN A 79 -9.69 -0.25 14.07
C GLN A 79 -9.26 -1.73 14.17
N ASP A 80 -10.15 -2.65 13.80
CA ASP A 80 -9.99 -4.10 13.87
C ASP A 80 -9.52 -4.73 12.54
N GLN A 81 -9.16 -3.91 11.54
CA GLN A 81 -8.69 -4.34 10.23
C GLN A 81 -7.27 -3.85 9.96
N THR A 82 -6.44 -4.68 9.32
CA THR A 82 -5.18 -4.21 8.76
C THR A 82 -5.44 -3.22 7.61
N VAL A 83 -4.49 -2.35 7.28
CA VAL A 83 -4.67 -1.39 6.17
C VAL A 83 -4.98 -2.10 4.85
N LEU A 84 -4.40 -3.28 4.60
CA LEU A 84 -4.75 -4.08 3.42
C LEU A 84 -6.18 -4.65 3.49
N GLN A 85 -6.68 -5.05 4.66
CA GLN A 85 -8.09 -5.44 4.80
C GLN A 85 -9.03 -4.25 4.58
N GLN A 86 -8.65 -3.05 5.02
CA GLN A 86 -9.39 -1.81 4.74
C GLN A 86 -9.50 -1.52 3.24
N HIS A 87 -8.42 -1.77 2.48
CA HIS A 87 -8.44 -1.67 1.02
C HIS A 87 -9.50 -2.57 0.38
N CYS A 88 -9.65 -3.80 0.90
CA CYS A 88 -10.60 -4.79 0.40
C CYS A 88 -12.05 -4.53 0.84
N ASP A 89 -12.26 -3.85 1.96
CA ASP A 89 -13.57 -3.59 2.57
C ASP A 89 -14.59 -3.00 1.58
N PHE A 90 -14.15 -2.13 0.66
CA PHE A 90 -15.05 -1.57 -0.35
C PHE A 90 -15.73 -2.64 -1.22
N PHE A 91 -15.06 -3.77 -1.45
CA PHE A 91 -15.57 -4.85 -2.29
C PHE A 91 -16.43 -5.85 -1.52
N ASP A 92 -16.21 -6.03 -0.22
CA ASP A 92 -17.02 -6.91 0.66
C ASP A 92 -18.19 -6.12 1.28
N LYS A 93 -19.29 -5.99 0.54
CA LYS A 93 -20.42 -5.12 0.92
C LYS A 93 -21.30 -5.68 2.01
N ASP A 94 -21.40 -6.99 2.13
CA ASP A 94 -22.14 -7.68 3.19
C ASP A 94 -21.28 -7.99 4.42
N HIS A 95 -19.98 -7.69 4.35
CA HIS A 95 -19.03 -7.77 5.46
C HIS A 95 -18.93 -9.19 6.02
N ASP A 96 -18.97 -10.20 5.15
CA ASP A 96 -18.84 -11.61 5.54
C ASP A 96 -17.39 -12.11 5.49
N GLY A 97 -16.45 -11.26 5.06
CA GLY A 97 -15.03 -11.58 4.92
C GLY A 97 -14.68 -12.28 3.61
N VAL A 98 -15.61 -12.40 2.66
CA VAL A 98 -15.46 -13.15 1.42
C VAL A 98 -15.83 -12.31 0.20
N ILE A 99 -14.86 -12.07 -0.68
CA ILE A 99 -15.12 -11.37 -1.95
C ILE A 99 -15.42 -12.41 -3.02
N TRP A 100 -16.63 -12.34 -3.60
CA TRP A 100 -16.99 -13.13 -4.77
C TRP A 100 -16.56 -12.42 -6.07
N PRO A 101 -16.38 -13.18 -7.17
CA PRO A 101 -16.19 -12.60 -8.51
C PRO A 101 -17.19 -11.48 -8.87
N LEU A 102 -18.44 -11.63 -8.43
CA LEU A 102 -19.48 -10.65 -8.69
C LEU A 102 -19.31 -9.36 -7.89
N ASP A 103 -18.74 -9.44 -6.69
CA ASP A 103 -18.48 -8.29 -5.83
C ASP A 103 -17.37 -7.42 -6.39
N THR A 104 -16.28 -8.05 -6.86
CA THR A 104 -15.23 -7.35 -7.62
C THR A 104 -15.80 -6.71 -8.88
N PHE A 105 -16.62 -7.42 -9.67
CA PHE A 105 -17.25 -6.82 -10.85
C PHE A 105 -18.07 -5.57 -10.49
N ARG A 106 -18.94 -5.67 -9.49
CA ARG A 106 -19.78 -4.56 -9.03
C ARG A 106 -18.95 -3.40 -8.49
N GLY A 107 -17.91 -3.69 -7.70
CA GLY A 107 -17.02 -2.68 -7.15
C GLY A 107 -16.29 -1.89 -8.24
N PHE A 108 -15.65 -2.58 -9.20
CA PHE A 108 -15.00 -1.91 -10.33
C PHE A 108 -16.00 -1.12 -11.19
N TYR A 109 -17.21 -1.64 -11.40
CA TYR A 109 -18.24 -0.92 -12.14
C TYR A 109 -18.68 0.36 -11.42
N GLN A 110 -18.88 0.29 -10.10
CA GLN A 110 -19.21 1.45 -9.25
C GLN A 110 -18.10 2.51 -9.28
N LEU A 111 -16.84 2.08 -9.30
CA LEU A 111 -15.67 2.96 -9.41
C LEU A 111 -15.50 3.58 -10.81
N GLY A 112 -16.22 3.08 -11.81
CA GLY A 112 -16.29 3.71 -13.13
C GLY A 112 -15.40 3.11 -14.21
N TYR A 113 -14.87 1.91 -13.99
CA TYR A 113 -14.06 1.20 -14.98
C TYR A 113 -14.88 0.71 -16.21
N GLY A 114 -16.21 0.72 -16.11
CA GLY A 114 -17.09 0.21 -17.17
C GLY A 114 -17.07 -1.31 -17.28
N ILE A 115 -17.94 -1.87 -18.12
CA ILE A 115 -18.21 -3.32 -18.16
C ILE A 115 -16.95 -4.13 -18.53
N ILE A 116 -16.22 -3.70 -19.56
CA ILE A 116 -15.09 -4.45 -20.11
C ILE A 116 -13.95 -4.54 -19.09
N LEU A 117 -13.52 -3.41 -18.52
CA LEU A 117 -12.44 -3.42 -17.54
C LEU A 117 -12.88 -4.07 -16.22
N SER A 118 -14.15 -3.93 -15.81
CA SER A 118 -14.67 -4.64 -14.63
C SER A 118 -14.60 -6.16 -14.81
N PHE A 119 -14.92 -6.68 -16.00
CA PHE A 119 -14.76 -8.10 -16.31
C PHE A 119 -13.30 -8.54 -16.31
N ILE A 120 -12.39 -7.75 -16.91
CA ILE A 120 -10.95 -8.04 -16.89
C ILE A 120 -10.43 -8.09 -15.45
N SER A 121 -10.83 -7.16 -14.59
CA SER A 121 -10.43 -7.13 -13.18
C SER A 121 -10.84 -8.40 -12.45
N VAL A 122 -12.03 -8.95 -12.71
CA VAL A 122 -12.45 -10.22 -12.12
C VAL A 122 -11.49 -11.35 -12.48
N VAL A 123 -11.15 -11.50 -13.76
CA VAL A 123 -10.26 -12.56 -14.23
C VAL A 123 -8.87 -12.42 -13.61
N VAL A 124 -8.32 -11.21 -13.60
CA VAL A 124 -6.97 -10.96 -13.05
C VAL A 124 -6.93 -11.16 -11.54
N ILE A 125 -7.87 -10.57 -10.80
CA ILE A 125 -7.88 -10.62 -9.33
C ILE A 125 -8.18 -12.04 -8.85
N HIS A 126 -9.31 -12.62 -9.25
CA HIS A 126 -9.72 -13.94 -8.74
C HIS A 126 -8.84 -15.08 -9.25
N GLY A 127 -8.28 -14.95 -10.46
CA GLY A 127 -7.35 -15.93 -11.01
C GLY A 127 -6.02 -16.02 -10.25
N ASN A 128 -5.59 -14.94 -9.58
CA ASN A 128 -4.34 -14.91 -8.84
C ASN A 128 -4.54 -15.00 -7.32
N PHE A 129 -5.60 -14.43 -6.77
CA PHE A 129 -5.78 -14.20 -5.33
C PHE A 129 -6.67 -15.24 -4.63
N SER A 130 -7.50 -15.97 -5.40
CA SER A 130 -8.41 -16.93 -4.78
C SER A 130 -7.68 -18.07 -4.06
N TYR A 131 -6.71 -18.71 -4.72
CA TYR A 131 -6.02 -19.86 -4.14
C TYR A 131 -5.13 -19.52 -2.93
N PRO A 132 -4.27 -18.48 -2.96
CA PRO A 132 -3.41 -18.17 -1.82
C PRO A 132 -4.18 -17.78 -0.55
N THR A 133 -5.40 -17.26 -0.70
CA THR A 133 -6.27 -16.91 0.44
C THR A 133 -7.08 -18.08 1.00
N GLN A 134 -7.04 -19.26 0.37
CA GLN A 134 -7.68 -20.45 0.93
C GLN A 134 -6.90 -21.01 2.13
N THR A 135 -7.64 -21.64 3.04
CA THR A 135 -7.07 -22.50 4.09
C THR A 135 -6.99 -23.96 3.66
N SER A 136 -7.66 -24.32 2.56
CA SER A 136 -7.67 -25.64 1.95
C SER A 136 -6.49 -25.83 0.98
N LEU A 137 -6.06 -27.08 0.80
CA LEU A 137 -5.12 -27.47 -0.25
C LEU A 137 -5.78 -27.51 -1.64
N LEU A 138 -7.11 -27.59 -1.70
CA LEU A 138 -7.84 -27.57 -2.97
C LEU A 138 -8.24 -26.13 -3.33
N PRO A 139 -8.18 -25.76 -4.62
CA PRO A 139 -8.68 -24.47 -5.06
C PRO A 139 -10.18 -24.36 -4.82
N ASP A 140 -10.65 -23.14 -4.56
CA ASP A 140 -12.06 -22.84 -4.47
C ASP A 140 -12.70 -22.85 -5.87
N PRO A 141 -13.66 -23.75 -6.18
CA PRO A 141 -14.29 -23.80 -7.50
C PRO A 141 -15.07 -22.52 -7.86
N PHE A 142 -15.42 -21.69 -6.87
CA PHE A 142 -16.08 -20.40 -7.07
C PHE A 142 -15.11 -19.22 -7.13
N PHE A 143 -13.80 -19.49 -7.03
CA PHE A 143 -12.73 -18.49 -7.06
C PHE A 143 -12.91 -17.36 -6.04
N ARG A 144 -13.47 -17.64 -4.85
CA ARG A 144 -13.65 -16.62 -3.81
C ARG A 144 -12.32 -16.22 -3.18
N ILE A 145 -12.27 -15.01 -2.64
CA ILE A 145 -11.10 -14.46 -1.93
C ILE A 145 -11.47 -14.29 -0.46
N ASN A 146 -10.67 -14.86 0.45
CA ASN A 146 -10.90 -14.73 1.90
C ASN A 146 -10.06 -13.59 2.47
N ILE A 147 -10.72 -12.53 2.97
CA ILE A 147 -10.08 -11.30 3.46
C ILE A 147 -9.16 -11.57 4.66
N ASP A 148 -9.48 -12.54 5.51
CA ASP A 148 -8.62 -12.92 6.66
C ASP A 148 -7.19 -13.31 6.23
N ASN A 149 -7.05 -13.86 5.02
CA ASN A 149 -5.78 -14.33 4.48
C ASN A 149 -5.21 -13.41 3.40
N ILE A 150 -5.78 -12.23 3.16
CA ILE A 150 -5.41 -11.35 2.05
C ILE A 150 -3.94 -10.89 2.07
N HIS A 151 -3.34 -10.87 3.26
CA HIS A 151 -1.90 -10.56 3.44
C HIS A 151 -0.97 -11.51 2.66
N LYS A 152 -1.46 -12.68 2.24
CA LYS A 152 -0.74 -13.65 1.39
C LYS A 152 -0.68 -13.28 -0.08
N ASP A 153 -1.56 -12.39 -0.56
CA ASP A 153 -1.65 -11.99 -1.99
C ASP A 153 -0.67 -10.87 -2.37
N LYS A 154 0.31 -10.62 -1.51
CA LYS A 154 1.43 -9.73 -1.80
C LYS A 154 2.39 -10.36 -2.80
N HIS A 155 2.90 -9.58 -3.76
CA HIS A 155 4.00 -9.97 -4.64
C HIS A 155 5.29 -9.17 -4.35
N GLY A 156 6.42 -9.67 -4.84
CA GLY A 156 7.74 -9.16 -4.46
C GLY A 156 8.14 -7.85 -5.13
N SER A 157 7.54 -7.54 -6.29
CA SER A 157 7.86 -6.39 -7.13
C SER A 157 6.88 -5.21 -6.95
N ASP A 158 6.07 -5.26 -5.90
CA ASP A 158 5.22 -4.14 -5.49
C ASP A 158 6.02 -2.98 -4.87
N THR A 159 5.34 -1.98 -4.31
CA THR A 159 5.99 -0.83 -3.67
C THR A 159 6.64 -1.14 -2.33
N GLY A 160 6.33 -2.30 -1.73
CA GLY A 160 6.66 -2.64 -0.36
C GLY A 160 5.86 -1.86 0.70
N THR A 161 4.84 -1.09 0.30
CA THR A 161 4.06 -0.27 1.25
C THR A 161 3.20 -1.12 2.18
N TYR A 162 2.74 -2.30 1.75
CA TYR A 162 2.27 -3.32 2.69
C TYR A 162 3.39 -4.25 3.08
N ASP A 163 3.46 -4.62 4.36
CA ASP A 163 4.26 -5.75 4.80
C ASP A 163 3.53 -7.08 4.65
N THR A 164 4.18 -8.17 5.08
CA THR A 164 3.68 -9.55 4.99
C THR A 164 2.49 -9.83 5.91
N GLU A 165 2.15 -8.90 6.80
CA GLU A 165 0.97 -8.96 7.66
C GLU A 165 -0.15 -8.02 7.17
N GLY A 166 0.02 -7.38 6.01
CA GLY A 166 -0.95 -6.43 5.45
C GLY A 166 -0.96 -5.06 6.13
N ARG A 167 0.05 -4.76 6.95
CA ARG A 167 0.21 -3.48 7.65
C ARG A 167 0.88 -2.47 6.73
N PHE A 168 0.58 -1.19 6.90
CA PHE A 168 1.15 -0.12 6.08
C PHE A 168 2.53 0.31 6.60
N ILE A 169 3.55 0.39 5.75
CA ILE A 169 4.90 0.88 6.10
C ILE A 169 5.06 2.31 5.57
N PRO A 170 4.94 3.34 6.43
CA PRO A 170 5.03 4.74 6.01
C PRO A 170 6.33 5.07 5.26
N GLN A 171 7.47 4.52 5.70
CA GLN A 171 8.75 4.72 5.04
C GLN A 171 8.74 4.30 3.57
N LYS A 172 8.07 3.19 3.23
CA LYS A 172 8.02 2.66 1.86
C LYS A 172 7.12 3.50 0.96
N PHE A 173 6.01 4.00 1.52
CA PHE A 173 5.17 4.97 0.84
C PHE A 173 5.90 6.29 0.58
N GLU A 174 6.58 6.85 1.58
CA GLU A 174 7.34 8.10 1.42
C GLU A 174 8.53 7.94 0.48
N ASP A 175 9.22 6.80 0.53
CA ASP A 175 10.30 6.44 -0.39
C ASP A 175 9.86 6.51 -1.86
N MET A 176 8.63 6.12 -2.17
CA MET A 176 8.10 6.19 -3.54
C MET A 176 8.14 7.63 -4.07
N PHE A 177 7.66 8.59 -3.30
CA PHE A 177 7.68 10.00 -3.72
C PHE A 177 9.10 10.58 -3.66
N SER A 178 9.86 10.27 -2.61
CA SER A 178 11.25 10.72 -2.48
C SER A 178 12.12 10.28 -3.66
N LYS A 179 11.90 9.07 -4.19
CA LYS A 179 12.70 8.49 -5.29
C LYS A 179 12.24 8.89 -6.68
N TYR A 180 10.95 9.15 -6.88
CA TYR A 180 10.38 9.27 -8.24
C TYR A 180 9.59 10.55 -8.49
N ALA A 181 9.20 11.31 -7.46
CA ALA A 181 8.39 12.51 -7.64
C ALA A 181 9.21 13.81 -7.82
N GLU A 182 10.54 13.76 -7.73
CA GLU A 182 11.42 14.94 -7.91
C GLU A 182 11.03 16.14 -7.01
N GLY A 183 10.65 15.86 -5.76
CA GLY A 183 10.24 16.89 -4.79
C GLY A 183 8.78 17.37 -4.93
N ARG A 184 8.00 16.77 -5.83
CA ARG A 184 6.56 17.04 -6.02
C ARG A 184 5.71 16.16 -5.10
N ASP A 185 4.48 16.58 -4.86
CA ASP A 185 3.45 15.87 -4.09
C ASP A 185 2.51 15.05 -4.99
N TYR A 186 2.96 14.66 -6.18
CA TYR A 186 2.21 13.85 -7.14
C TYR A 186 3.15 12.99 -7.99
N LEU A 187 2.60 11.93 -8.59
CA LEU A 187 3.27 11.12 -9.61
C LEU A 187 2.56 11.27 -10.95
N THR A 188 3.34 11.36 -12.02
CA THR A 188 2.85 11.20 -13.40
C THR A 188 2.96 9.74 -13.83
N ILE A 189 2.38 9.39 -14.98
CA ILE A 189 2.54 8.04 -15.56
C ILE A 189 4.02 7.71 -15.86
N TRP A 190 4.85 8.72 -16.14
CA TRP A 190 6.27 8.55 -16.39
C TRP A 190 7.04 8.25 -15.10
N ASP A 191 6.69 8.93 -14.01
CA ASP A 191 7.25 8.65 -12.68
C ASP A 191 6.88 7.23 -12.24
N VAL A 192 5.63 6.81 -12.49
CA VAL A 192 5.17 5.43 -12.26
C VAL A 192 5.93 4.42 -13.14
N SER A 193 6.23 4.72 -14.40
CA SER A 193 7.07 3.86 -15.24
C SER A 193 8.46 3.63 -14.63
N ASN A 194 9.06 4.67 -14.05
CA ASN A 194 10.35 4.57 -13.35
C ASN A 194 10.23 3.81 -12.03
N LEU A 195 9.15 4.03 -11.27
CA LEU A 195 8.82 3.26 -10.06
C LEU A 195 8.73 1.76 -10.37
N LEU A 196 7.93 1.38 -11.37
CA LEU A 196 7.74 -0.02 -11.76
C LEU A 196 9.05 -0.68 -12.16
N LYS A 197 9.91 0.01 -12.92
CA LYS A 197 11.25 -0.51 -13.26
C LYS A 197 12.13 -0.67 -12.02
N GLY A 198 12.01 0.25 -11.06
CA GLY A 198 12.84 0.27 -9.87
C GLY A 198 12.50 -0.78 -8.82
N GLN A 199 11.27 -1.32 -8.81
CA GLN A 199 10.84 -2.35 -7.85
C GLN A 199 11.01 -3.80 -8.34
N ARG A 200 11.34 -4.03 -9.63
CA ARG A 200 11.40 -5.39 -10.19
C ARG A 200 12.40 -6.28 -9.46
N LEU A 201 11.91 -7.42 -8.96
CA LEU A 201 12.75 -8.52 -8.50
C LEU A 201 12.93 -9.56 -9.59
N ILE A 202 14.16 -10.08 -9.74
CA ILE A 202 14.52 -11.00 -10.84
C ILE A 202 13.65 -12.25 -10.93
N ALA A 203 13.21 -12.78 -9.79
CA ALA A 203 12.44 -14.02 -9.68
C ALA A 203 10.95 -13.77 -9.39
N ASP A 204 10.38 -12.69 -9.94
CA ASP A 204 8.97 -12.35 -9.75
C ASP A 204 8.24 -11.81 -11.01
N PRO A 205 8.17 -12.58 -12.12
CA PRO A 205 7.48 -12.12 -13.33
C PRO A 205 5.97 -11.88 -13.12
N VAL A 206 5.34 -12.65 -12.22
CA VAL A 206 3.93 -12.47 -11.87
C VAL A 206 3.75 -11.11 -11.17
N GLY A 207 4.60 -10.76 -10.21
CA GLY A 207 4.57 -9.44 -9.58
C GLY A 207 4.90 -8.29 -10.51
N TRP A 208 5.72 -8.48 -11.56
CA TRP A 208 5.91 -7.44 -12.58
C TRP A 208 4.61 -7.10 -13.30
N GLY A 209 3.84 -8.13 -13.66
CA GLY A 209 2.53 -7.99 -14.26
C GLY A 209 1.52 -7.39 -13.29
N GLY A 210 1.47 -7.92 -12.05
CA GLY A 210 0.62 -7.43 -10.96
C GLY A 210 0.81 -5.94 -10.70
N ALA A 211 2.06 -5.51 -10.46
CA ALA A 211 2.39 -4.11 -10.26
C ALA A 211 1.96 -3.23 -11.44
N PHE A 212 2.18 -3.67 -12.68
CA PHE A 212 1.72 -2.91 -13.86
C PHE A 212 0.18 -2.75 -13.88
N PHE A 213 -0.57 -3.82 -13.61
CA PHE A 213 -2.04 -3.78 -13.59
C PHE A 213 -2.57 -2.91 -12.45
N GLU A 214 -2.02 -3.02 -11.24
CA GLU A 214 -2.38 -2.20 -10.07
C GLU A 214 -2.21 -0.70 -10.35
N TRP A 215 -1.07 -0.33 -10.93
CA TRP A 215 -0.76 1.07 -11.23
C TRP A 215 -1.54 1.61 -12.44
N LEU A 216 -1.81 0.77 -13.44
CA LEU A 216 -2.70 1.13 -14.54
C LEU A 216 -4.13 1.35 -14.04
N ALA A 217 -4.64 0.47 -13.18
CA ALA A 217 -5.94 0.61 -12.55
C ALA A 217 -6.00 1.90 -11.72
N THR A 218 -4.98 2.17 -10.90
CA THR A 218 -4.83 3.42 -10.14
C THR A 218 -4.91 4.66 -11.05
N TYR A 219 -4.18 4.69 -12.16
CA TYR A 219 -4.21 5.80 -13.11
C TYR A 219 -5.60 5.99 -13.73
N ILE A 220 -6.27 4.89 -14.12
CA ILE A 220 -7.62 4.92 -14.69
C ILE A 220 -8.65 5.39 -13.68
N LEU A 221 -8.56 4.95 -12.42
CA LEU A 221 -9.46 5.35 -11.33
C LEU A 221 -9.39 6.85 -11.07
N LEU A 222 -8.16 7.38 -10.99
CA LEU A 222 -7.92 8.79 -10.70
C LEU A 222 -8.25 9.67 -11.90
N TRP A 223 -8.00 9.18 -13.12
CA TRP A 223 -8.17 9.87 -14.39
C TRP A 223 -7.85 11.38 -14.32
N PRO A 224 -6.61 11.75 -13.92
CA PRO A 224 -6.29 13.14 -13.64
C PRO A 224 -6.22 13.97 -14.93
N ASP A 225 -6.98 15.07 -15.00
CA ASP A 225 -7.05 15.94 -16.18
C ASP A 225 -5.68 16.54 -16.58
N ASP A 226 -4.80 16.79 -15.61
CA ASP A 226 -3.46 17.34 -15.80
C ASP A 226 -2.35 16.26 -15.76
N GLY A 227 -2.74 14.97 -15.70
CA GLY A 227 -1.83 13.84 -15.63
C GLY A 227 -1.14 13.64 -14.29
N ARG A 228 -1.59 14.32 -13.21
CA ARG A 228 -0.98 14.27 -11.88
C ARG A 228 -1.80 13.44 -10.91
N MET A 229 -1.26 12.30 -10.47
CA MET A 229 -1.84 11.50 -9.40
C MET A 229 -1.32 12.01 -8.05
N MET A 230 -2.16 12.74 -7.32
CA MET A 230 -1.79 13.36 -6.05
C MET A 230 -1.42 12.31 -5.01
N LYS A 231 -0.41 12.63 -4.18
CA LYS A 231 0.08 11.76 -3.11
C LYS A 231 -1.02 11.31 -2.17
N GLU A 232 -1.91 12.23 -1.80
CA GLU A 232 -3.02 11.95 -0.90
C GLU A 232 -4.06 11.01 -1.52
N ASP A 233 -4.33 11.12 -2.81
CA ASP A 233 -5.26 10.21 -3.49
C ASP A 233 -4.66 8.81 -3.58
N ILE A 234 -3.38 8.69 -3.93
CA ILE A 234 -2.66 7.40 -3.92
C ILE A 234 -2.66 6.79 -2.51
N ARG A 235 -2.44 7.59 -1.45
CA ARG A 235 -2.53 7.14 -0.05
C ARG A 235 -3.93 6.59 0.27
N GLY A 236 -4.98 7.30 -0.14
CA GLY A 236 -6.37 6.88 0.07
C GLY A 236 -6.77 5.61 -0.69
N ILE A 237 -6.01 5.20 -1.71
CA ILE A 237 -6.17 3.88 -2.34
C ILE A 237 -5.62 2.80 -1.40
N TYR A 238 -4.49 3.02 -0.73
CA TYR A 238 -3.93 2.01 0.19
C TYR A 238 -4.83 1.67 1.37
N ASP A 239 -5.60 2.61 1.92
CA ASP A 239 -6.60 2.26 2.96
C ASP A 239 -8.00 2.03 2.39
N GLY A 240 -8.19 2.13 1.06
CA GLY A 240 -9.49 1.97 0.41
C GLY A 240 -10.47 3.14 0.61
N SER A 241 -10.12 4.15 1.42
CA SER A 241 -11.01 5.28 1.71
C SER A 241 -11.36 6.10 0.47
N LEU A 242 -10.48 6.14 -0.53
CA LEU A 242 -10.73 6.83 -1.78
C LEU A 242 -11.85 6.15 -2.60
N PHE A 243 -11.98 4.83 -2.54
CA PHE A 243 -12.99 4.09 -3.31
C PHE A 243 -14.40 4.55 -2.96
N TYR A 244 -14.68 4.70 -1.68
CA TYR A 244 -15.94 5.25 -1.18
C TYR A 244 -16.18 6.69 -1.67
N LYS A 245 -15.15 7.55 -1.64
CA LYS A 245 -15.23 8.94 -2.13
C LYS A 245 -15.56 8.99 -3.63
N VAL A 246 -14.92 8.16 -4.44
CA VAL A 246 -15.14 8.07 -5.89
C VAL A 246 -16.54 7.52 -6.20
N ALA A 247 -16.94 6.42 -5.57
CA ALA A 247 -18.26 5.81 -5.78
C ALA A 247 -19.40 6.78 -5.41
N ALA A 248 -19.28 7.49 -4.28
CA ALA A 248 -20.27 8.48 -3.86
C ALA A 248 -20.39 9.64 -4.86
N ARG A 249 -19.25 10.18 -5.33
CA ARG A 249 -19.23 11.25 -6.36
C ARG A 249 -19.88 10.80 -7.67
N ARG A 250 -19.75 9.52 -8.02
CA ARG A 250 -20.34 8.95 -9.23
C ARG A 250 -21.83 8.70 -9.08
N ALA A 251 -22.29 8.24 -7.93
CA ALA A 251 -23.70 8.02 -7.64
C ALA A 251 -24.52 9.32 -7.54
N SER A 252 -23.86 10.45 -7.26
CA SER A 252 -24.49 11.78 -7.20
C SER A 252 -24.61 12.49 -8.56
N LYS A 253 -24.16 11.86 -9.65
CA LYS A 253 -24.28 12.38 -11.02
C LYS A 253 -25.45 11.73 -11.74
#